data_AF-A0A8T3XTY1-F1
#
_entry.id   AF-A0A8T3XTY1-F1
#
_cell.length_a   1.000
_cell.length_b   1.000
_cell.length_c   1.000
_cell.angle_alpha   90.00
_cell.angle_beta   90.00
_cell.angle_gamma   90.00
#
_symmetry.space_group_name_H-M   'P 1'
#
loop_
_entity.id
_entity.type
_entity.pdbx_description
1 polymer ?
#
loop_
_entity_poly.entity_id
_entity_poly.type
_entity_poly.pdbx_seq_one_letter_code
_entity_poly.pdbx_strand_id
1 'polypeptide(L)' 'MTKITTFDGAGFWKNAFAHQRGKLLKMVKVPDEQIKILANKKYAELPAPLRYEIETSGINKKDLV' A
#
# COMPACT_ATOMS: atom_id res chain seq x y z
N MET A 1 0.36 11.17 -23.45
CA MET A 1 1.20 10.55 -22.42
C MET A 1 0.37 10.40 -21.16
N THR A 2 -0.06 9.19 -20.81
CA THR A 2 -0.67 8.91 -19.52
C THR A 2 0.37 9.20 -18.44
N LYS A 3 0.14 10.23 -17.61
CA LYS A 3 0.96 10.46 -16.41
C LYS A 3 0.76 9.23 -15.53
N ILE A 4 1.73 8.33 -15.52
CA ILE A 4 1.79 7.24 -14.54
C ILE A 4 2.05 7.94 -13.21
N THR A 5 0.98 8.26 -12.49
CA THR A 5 1.09 8.77 -11.13
C THR A 5 1.52 7.60 -10.24
N THR A 6 2.78 7.62 -9.83
CA THR A 6 3.32 6.69 -8.83
C THR A 6 2.60 6.93 -7.51
N PHE A 7 2.11 5.87 -6.87
CA PHE A 7 1.47 5.97 -5.56
C PHE A 7 2.53 6.22 -4.49
N ASP A 8 2.41 7.32 -3.74
CA ASP A 8 3.29 7.62 -2.61
C ASP A 8 2.99 6.68 -1.42
N GLY A 9 3.59 5.50 -1.45
CA GLY A 9 3.37 4.44 -0.46
C GLY A 9 3.89 4.80 0.93
N ALA A 10 5.08 5.40 1.03
CA ALA A 10 5.68 5.80 2.30
C ALA A 10 4.89 6.91 2.98
N GLY A 11 4.52 7.97 2.26
CA GLY A 11 3.72 9.06 2.80
C GLY A 11 2.28 8.65 3.09
N PHE A 12 1.69 7.73 2.31
CA PHE A 12 0.43 7.09 2.69
C PHE A 12 0.57 6.34 4.03
N TRP A 13 1.55 5.44 4.15
CA TRP A 13 1.71 4.58 5.33
C TRP A 13 1.86 5.36 6.63
N LYS A 14 2.60 6.49 6.58
CA LYS A 14 2.81 7.37 7.73
C LYS A 14 1.50 7.97 8.27
N ASN A 15 0.56 8.28 7.38
CA ASN A 15 -0.69 8.97 7.71
C ASN A 15 -1.91 8.04 7.76
N ALA A 16 -1.79 6.82 7.25
CA ALA A 16 -2.88 5.87 7.13
C ALA A 16 -3.09 5.06 8.42
N PHE A 17 -4.35 4.83 8.78
CA PHE A 17 -4.73 3.90 9.84
C PHE A 17 -4.52 2.44 9.41
N ALA A 18 -4.48 1.52 10.39
CA ALA A 18 -4.29 0.09 10.13
C ALA A 18 -5.30 -0.50 9.12
N HIS A 19 -6.57 -0.08 9.16
CA HIS A 19 -7.59 -0.53 8.22
C HIS A 19 -7.34 -0.02 6.79
N GLN A 20 -6.84 1.21 6.62
CA GLN A 20 -6.51 1.80 5.31
C GLN A 20 -5.27 1.13 4.71
N ARG A 21 -4.24 0.87 5.52
CA ARG A 21 -3.08 0.07 5.14
C ARG A 21 -3.50 -1.33 4.71
N GLY A 22 -4.41 -1.95 5.45
CA GLY A 22 -4.97 -3.25 5.10
C GLY A 22 -5.73 -3.24 3.77
N LYS A 23 -6.55 -2.21 3.53
CA LYS A 23 -7.27 -2.02 2.27
C LYS A 23 -6.30 -1.89 1.08
N LEU A 24 -5.21 -1.13 1.24
CA LEU A 24 -4.16 -1.01 0.23
C LEU A 24 -3.51 -2.35 -0.07
N LEU A 25 -3.10 -3.10 0.97
CA LEU A 25 -2.48 -4.41 0.81
C LEU A 25 -3.43 -5.40 0.10
N LYS A 26 -4.73 -5.34 0.39
CA LYS A 26 -5.75 -6.15 -0.29
C LYS A 26 -5.87 -5.81 -1.77
N MET A 27 -5.77 -4.53 -2.14
CA MET A 27 -5.81 -4.08 -3.54
C MET A 27 -4.60 -4.57 -4.35
N VAL A 28 -3.43 -4.72 -3.72
CA VAL A 28 -2.26 -5.36 -4.32
C VAL A 28 -2.20 -6.88 -4.06
N LYS A 29 -3.38 -7.51 -3.88
CA LYS A 29 -3.57 -8.97 -3.80
C LYS A 29 -2.81 -9.67 -2.67
N VAL A 30 -2.48 -8.97 -1.58
CA VAL A 30 -1.91 -9.60 -0.39
C VAL A 30 -3.01 -10.40 0.33
N PRO A 31 -2.76 -11.66 0.73
CA PRO A 31 -3.73 -12.47 1.47
C PRO A 31 -4.08 -11.87 2.83
N ASP A 32 -5.35 -11.95 3.26
CA ASP A 32 -5.84 -11.33 4.51
C ASP A 32 -5.04 -11.78 5.76
N GLU A 33 -4.50 -13.01 5.78
CA GLU A 33 -3.63 -13.49 6.86
C GLU A 33 -2.31 -12.72 6.95
N GLN A 34 -1.70 -12.40 5.80
CA GLN A 34 -0.47 -11.61 5.73
C GLN A 34 -0.73 -10.12 5.98
N ILE A 35 -1.91 -9.62 5.61
CA ILE A 35 -2.29 -8.21 5.83
C ILE A 35 -2.18 -7.82 7.31
N LYS A 36 -2.68 -8.68 8.21
CA LYS A 36 -2.62 -8.42 9.67
C LYS A 36 -1.20 -8.20 10.18
N ILE A 37 -0.23 -8.88 9.57
CA ILE A 37 1.18 -8.79 9.93
C ILE A 37 1.80 -7.55 9.27
N LEU A 38 1.60 -7.39 7.97
CA LEU A 38 2.24 -6.35 7.17
C LEU A 38 1.71 -4.94 7.47
N ALA A 39 0.40 -4.78 7.74
CA ALA A 39 -0.20 -3.48 8.05
C ALA A 39 0.34 -2.85 9.36
N ASN A 40 0.87 -3.68 10.26
CA ASN A 40 1.49 -3.26 11.52
C ASN A 40 2.98 -2.96 11.40
N LYS A 41 3.64 -3.30 10.29
CA LYS A 41 5.04 -2.97 10.04
C LYS A 41 5.21 -1.54 9.52
N LYS A 42 6.42 -1.00 9.62
CA LYS A 42 6.77 0.23 8.89
C LYS A 42 6.83 -0.07 7.39
N TYR A 43 6.54 0.94 6.57
CA TYR A 43 6.58 0.80 5.11
C TYR A 43 7.94 0.28 4.62
N ALA A 44 9.04 0.77 5.19
CA ALA A 44 10.40 0.34 4.83
C ALA A 44 10.70 -1.14 5.14
N GLU A 45 9.94 -1.75 6.05
CA GLU A 45 10.06 -3.17 6.42
C GLU A 45 9.22 -4.09 5.52
N LEU A 46 8.42 -3.52 4.61
CA LEU A 46 7.70 -4.29 3.62
C LEU A 46 8.68 -4.84 2.56
N PRO A 47 8.43 -6.05 2.04
CA PRO A 47 9.21 -6.62 0.95
C PRO A 47 9.36 -5.63 -0.21
N ALA A 48 10.55 -5.53 -0.78
CA ALA A 48 10.81 -4.64 -1.93
C ALA A 48 9.84 -4.88 -3.12
N PRO A 49 9.50 -6.14 -3.49
CA PRO A 49 8.52 -6.39 -4.54
C PRO A 49 7.14 -5.82 -4.22
N LEU A 50 6.71 -5.92 -2.95
CA LEU A 50 5.41 -5.42 -2.51
C LEU A 50 5.36 -3.88 -2.54
N ARG A 51 6.46 -3.21 -2.15
CA ARG A 51 6.57 -1.75 -2.25
C ARG A 51 6.48 -1.30 -3.72
N TYR A 52 7.20 -1.97 -4.61
CA TYR A 52 7.13 -1.71 -6.04
C TYR A 52 5.71 -1.87 -6.57
N GLU A 53 5.03 -2.99 -6.25
CA GLU A 53 3.63 -3.20 -6.67
C GLU A 53 2.70 -2.11 -6.15
N ILE A 54 2.85 -1.69 -4.89
CA ILE A 54 2.08 -0.58 -4.32
C ILE A 54 2.32 0.70 -5.13
N GLU A 55 3.57 1.06 -5.39
CA GLU A 55 3.97 2.30 -6.07
C GLU A 55 3.54 2.32 -7.54
N THR A 56 3.48 1.15 -8.20
CA THR A 56 3.08 0.99 -9.61
C THR A 56 1.63 0.54 -9.81
N SER A 57 0.87 0.33 -8.74
CA SER A 57 -0.50 -0.21 -8.78
C SER A 57 -1.53 0.69 -9.49
N GLY A 58 -1.22 1.98 -9.64
CA GLY A 58 -2.17 2.98 -10.13
C GLY A 58 -3.32 3.29 -9.16
N ILE A 59 -3.25 2.80 -7.91
CA ILE A 59 -4.25 3.06 -6.87
C ILE A 59 -4.27 4.56 -6.53
N ASN A 60 -5.46 5.12 -6.31
CA ASN A 60 -5.59 6.48 -5.79
C ASN A 60 -5.76 6.45 -4.27
N LYS A 61 -5.14 7.40 -3.54
CA LYS A 61 -5.33 7.54 -2.09
C LYS A 61 -6.82 7.67 -1.72
N LYS A 62 -7.64 8.27 -2.60
CA LYS A 62 -9.09 8.40 -2.40
C LYS A 62 -9.83 7.07 -2.28
N ASP A 63 -9.34 6.01 -2.91
CA ASP A 63 -9.96 4.68 -2.83
C ASP A 63 -9.69 4.00 -1.48
N LEU A 64 -8.79 4.57 -0.68
CA LEU A 64 -8.30 4.00 0.59
C LEU A 64 -8.81 4.74 1.83
N VAL A 65 -9.50 5.87 1.66
CA VAL A 65 -10.10 6.69 2.74
C VAL A 65 -11.54 6.27 2.98
#